data_AF-A0A1Y3KRA8-F1
#
_entry.id   AF-A0A1Y3KRA8-F1
#
_cell.length_a   1.000
_cell.length_b   1.000
_cell.length_c   1.000
_cell.angle_alpha   90.00
_cell.angle_beta   90.00
_cell.angle_gamma   90.00
#
_symmetry.space_group_name_H-M   'P 1'
#
loop_
_entity.id
_entity.type
_entity.pdbx_description
1 polymer ?
#
loop_
_entity_poly.entity_id
_entity_poly.type
_entity_poly.pdbx_seq_one_letter_code
_entity_poly.pdbx_strand_id
1 'polypeptide(L)'
;MKKVWMPLALSLALSACAIPQQQAVPRVPFPVAEYDALPKTGTGSLTGQVFMRTVGGDVKFGAGSDVHLQPLTSYTQQWYDVNYLGGQPLAPADPRASQGLLTTQADGNGNFSFSNVPPGKYFLSSTVNWQAPSQYGLLPQGGVIAKVITMSNGTQAREMLTK
;
A
#
# COMPACT_ATOMS: atom_id res chain seq x y z
N MET A 1 49.11 52.65 28.95
CA MET A 1 48.89 51.64 27.90
C MET A 1 48.26 50.40 28.53
N LYS A 2 46.95 50.18 28.40
CA LYS A 2 46.26 48.97 28.88
C LYS A 2 45.47 48.41 27.70
N LYS A 3 45.91 47.28 27.15
CA LYS A 3 45.26 46.58 26.03
C LYS A 3 44.04 45.82 26.58
N VAL A 4 42.85 46.20 26.15
CA VAL A 4 41.59 45.49 26.39
C VAL A 4 41.50 44.36 25.37
N TRP A 5 41.36 43.12 25.83
CA TRP A 5 41.20 41.94 24.97
C TRP A 5 39.74 41.51 25.03
N MET A 6 39.03 41.64 23.92
CA MET A 6 37.61 41.31 23.77
C MET A 6 37.51 39.88 23.20
N PRO A 7 36.95 38.89 23.93
CA PRO A 7 36.81 37.56 23.38
C PRO A 7 35.67 37.53 22.35
N LEU A 8 36.04 37.14 21.14
CA LEU A 8 35.14 36.95 20.00
C LEU A 8 34.28 35.71 20.28
N ALA A 9 32.99 35.91 20.58
CA ALA A 9 32.03 34.82 20.77
C ALA A 9 31.77 34.12 19.43
N LEU A 10 32.25 32.89 19.31
CA LEU A 10 32.05 32.03 18.14
C LEU A 10 30.65 31.40 18.21
N SER A 11 29.67 32.05 17.58
CA SER A 11 28.30 31.55 17.43
C SER A 11 28.26 30.35 16.48
N LEU A 12 28.14 29.14 17.02
CA LEU A 12 27.83 27.92 16.25
C LEU A 12 26.41 28.05 15.66
N ALA A 13 26.33 28.29 14.36
CA ALA A 13 25.08 28.18 13.60
C ALA A 13 24.69 26.69 13.50
N LEU A 14 23.72 26.27 14.29
CA LEU A 14 23.05 24.98 14.14
C LEU A 14 22.20 25.03 12.85
N SER A 15 22.78 24.62 11.73
CA SER A 15 22.04 24.35 10.50
C SER A 15 21.12 23.16 10.73
N ALA A 16 19.88 23.42 11.14
CA ALA A 16 18.82 22.43 11.14
C ALA A 16 18.57 21.97 9.71
N CYS A 17 18.88 20.71 9.40
CA CYS A 17 18.47 20.09 8.15
C CYS A 17 16.94 20.05 8.11
N ALA A 18 16.32 21.02 7.43
CA ALA A 18 14.91 20.97 7.10
C ALA A 18 14.71 19.81 6.10
N ILE A 19 14.21 18.68 6.57
CA ILE A 19 13.79 17.57 5.70
C ILE A 19 12.56 18.08 4.94
N PRO A 20 12.58 18.17 3.60
CA PRO A 20 11.43 18.61 2.85
C PRO A 20 10.28 17.61 3.03
N GLN A 21 9.19 18.04 3.68
CA GLN A 21 7.95 17.25 3.70
C GLN A 21 7.37 17.26 2.28
N GLN A 22 7.41 16.11 1.62
CA GLN A 22 6.85 15.93 0.28
C GLN A 22 5.35 16.22 0.34
N GLN A 23 4.91 17.26 -0.37
CA GLN A 23 3.50 17.64 -0.40
C GLN A 23 2.67 16.51 -1.01
N ALA A 24 1.57 16.16 -0.35
CA ALA A 24 0.66 15.13 -0.83
C ALA A 24 -0.01 15.59 -2.13
N VAL A 25 -0.03 14.70 -3.12
CA VAL A 25 -0.68 14.94 -4.41
C VAL A 25 -2.20 15.03 -4.19
N PRO A 26 -2.88 16.08 -4.68
CA PRO A 26 -4.34 16.19 -4.58
C PRO A 26 -5.07 15.04 -5.27
N ARG A 27 -6.21 14.63 -4.71
CA ARG A 27 -7.07 13.60 -5.31
C ARG A 27 -7.82 14.15 -6.52
N VAL A 28 -8.07 13.29 -7.51
CA VAL A 28 -9.07 13.56 -8.54
C VAL A 28 -10.47 13.71 -7.90
N PRO A 29 -11.42 14.42 -8.53
CA PRO A 29 -12.80 14.45 -8.05
C PRO A 29 -13.39 13.04 -7.91
N PHE A 30 -14.22 12.84 -6.89
CA PHE A 30 -14.83 11.53 -6.64
C PHE A 30 -15.81 11.15 -7.77
N PRO A 31 -15.59 10.03 -8.49
CA PRO A 31 -16.38 9.66 -9.68
C PRO A 31 -17.66 8.91 -9.28
N VAL A 32 -18.69 9.66 -8.86
CA VAL A 32 -19.97 9.09 -8.37
C VAL A 32 -20.55 8.04 -9.33
N ALA A 33 -20.59 8.33 -10.62
CA ALA A 33 -21.16 7.43 -11.62
C ALA A 33 -20.44 6.07 -11.74
N GLU A 34 -19.12 6.03 -11.54
CA GLU A 34 -18.36 4.77 -11.57
C GLU A 34 -18.72 3.90 -10.35
N TYR A 35 -18.84 4.52 -9.17
CA TYR A 35 -19.18 3.82 -7.94
C TYR A 35 -20.63 3.33 -7.92
N ASP A 36 -21.56 4.12 -8.45
CA ASP A 36 -22.98 3.75 -8.57
C ASP A 36 -23.18 2.56 -9.53
N ALA A 37 -22.33 2.44 -10.54
CA ALA A 37 -22.36 1.36 -11.53
C ALA A 37 -21.68 0.06 -11.04
N LEU A 38 -21.05 0.05 -9.87
CA LEU A 38 -20.35 -1.14 -9.37
C LEU A 38 -21.32 -2.30 -9.14
N PRO A 39 -21.01 -3.50 -9.69
CA PRO A 39 -21.78 -4.70 -9.39
C PRO A 39 -21.74 -5.01 -7.88
N LYS A 40 -22.91 -5.15 -7.27
CA LYS A 40 -23.04 -5.39 -5.82
C LYS A 40 -22.96 -6.87 -5.44
N THR A 41 -23.19 -7.74 -6.41
CA THR A 41 -23.26 -9.19 -6.22
C THR A 41 -22.54 -9.89 -7.36
N GLY A 42 -21.93 -11.04 -7.08
CA GLY A 42 -21.50 -11.96 -8.11
C GLY A 42 -21.22 -13.34 -7.54
N THR A 43 -20.71 -14.20 -8.42
CA THR A 43 -20.51 -15.62 -8.14
C THR A 43 -19.06 -16.05 -8.38
N GLY A 44 -18.14 -15.09 -8.55
CA GLY A 44 -16.72 -15.37 -8.67
C GLY A 44 -16.13 -15.84 -7.34
N SER A 45 -15.07 -16.66 -7.42
CA SER A 45 -14.25 -17.05 -6.28
C SER A 45 -12.78 -16.80 -6.61
N LEU A 46 -12.05 -16.31 -5.62
CA LEU A 46 -10.63 -16.01 -5.73
C LEU A 46 -9.90 -16.67 -4.58
N THR A 47 -8.90 -17.47 -4.88
CA THR A 47 -7.95 -18.00 -3.90
C THR A 47 -6.56 -17.47 -4.20
N GLY A 48 -5.66 -17.55 -3.24
CA GLY A 48 -4.29 -17.12 -3.49
C GLY A 48 -3.38 -17.26 -2.30
N GLN A 49 -2.17 -16.73 -2.47
CA GLN A 49 -1.17 -16.66 -1.42
C GLN A 49 -0.44 -15.32 -1.48
N VAL A 50 -0.21 -14.70 -0.31
CA VAL A 50 0.53 -13.45 -0.15
C VAL A 50 1.92 -13.75 0.40
N PHE A 51 2.96 -13.33 -0.32
CA PHE A 51 4.34 -13.44 0.14
C PHE A 51 5.27 -12.45 -0.55
N MET A 52 6.47 -12.25 0.00
CA MET A 52 7.60 -11.61 -0.65
C MET A 52 8.83 -12.50 -0.58
N ARG A 53 9.78 -12.27 -1.48
CA ARG A 53 11.11 -12.88 -1.41
C ARG A 53 12.12 -11.85 -0.94
N THR A 54 12.93 -12.23 0.04
CA THR A 54 14.10 -11.43 0.41
C THR A 54 15.16 -11.52 -0.69
N VAL A 55 16.12 -10.59 -0.71
CA VAL A 55 17.29 -10.66 -1.61
C VAL A 55 18.08 -11.97 -1.39
N GLY A 56 18.10 -12.49 -0.16
CA GLY A 56 18.74 -13.76 0.18
C GLY A 56 17.97 -15.01 -0.24
N GLY A 57 16.77 -14.87 -0.82
CA GLY A 57 15.97 -15.97 -1.34
C GLY A 57 14.89 -16.50 -0.39
N ASP A 58 14.93 -16.13 0.89
CA ASP A 58 13.89 -16.51 1.87
C ASP A 58 12.52 -15.99 1.46
N VAL A 59 11.49 -16.82 1.68
CA VAL A 59 10.09 -16.44 1.53
C VAL A 59 9.57 -15.88 2.86
N LYS A 60 8.92 -14.73 2.80
CA LYS A 60 8.20 -14.11 3.92
C LYS A 60 6.72 -14.08 3.57
N PHE A 61 5.90 -14.82 4.29
CA PHE A 61 4.45 -14.84 4.09
C PHE A 61 3.79 -13.62 4.71
N GLY A 62 2.71 -13.15 4.09
CA GLY A 62 1.79 -12.16 4.66
C GLY A 62 0.88 -12.77 5.72
N ALA A 63 1.46 -13.47 6.70
CA ALA A 63 0.72 -14.21 7.71
C ALA A 63 -0.15 -13.28 8.57
N GLY A 64 -1.46 -13.52 8.61
CA GLY A 64 -2.42 -12.69 9.34
C GLY A 64 -2.66 -11.31 8.73
N SER A 65 -2.09 -11.02 7.56
CA SER A 65 -2.34 -9.75 6.86
C SER A 65 -3.73 -9.73 6.23
N ASP A 66 -4.37 -8.57 6.28
CA ASP A 66 -5.58 -8.34 5.49
C ASP A 66 -5.24 -8.33 4.00
N VAL A 67 -6.14 -8.93 3.22
CA VAL A 67 -6.11 -8.96 1.76
C VAL A 67 -7.34 -8.22 1.29
N HIS A 68 -7.14 -7.24 0.42
CA HIS A 68 -8.16 -6.33 -0.07
C HIS A 68 -8.38 -6.54 -1.56
N LEU A 69 -9.65 -6.62 -1.96
CA LEU A 69 -10.10 -6.47 -3.34
C LEU A 69 -10.85 -5.15 -3.45
N GLN A 70 -10.16 -4.15 -4.00
CA GLN A 70 -10.71 -2.82 -4.20
C GLN A 70 -11.11 -2.67 -5.68
N PRO A 71 -12.36 -2.29 -6.01
CA PRO A 71 -12.77 -2.05 -7.39
C PRO A 71 -11.86 -1.03 -8.09
N LEU A 72 -11.47 -1.33 -9.33
CA LEU A 72 -10.66 -0.45 -10.17
C LEU A 72 -11.57 0.61 -10.81
N THR A 73 -11.64 1.76 -10.14
CA THR A 73 -12.21 3.03 -10.62
C THR A 73 -11.09 4.01 -10.97
N SER A 74 -11.39 5.11 -11.65
CA SER A 74 -10.44 6.21 -11.89
C SER A 74 -9.87 6.78 -10.58
N TYR A 75 -10.66 6.79 -9.51
CA TYR A 75 -10.24 7.27 -8.18
C TYR A 75 -9.18 6.36 -7.53
N THR A 76 -9.40 5.05 -7.59
CA THR A 76 -8.44 4.05 -7.08
C THR A 76 -7.24 3.84 -8.00
N GLN A 77 -7.42 4.09 -9.30
CA GLN A 77 -6.33 4.07 -10.27
C GLN A 77 -5.28 5.14 -9.93
N GLN A 78 -5.71 6.34 -9.54
CA GLN A 78 -4.78 7.37 -9.05
C GLN A 78 -3.94 6.89 -7.86
N TRP A 79 -4.54 6.15 -6.92
CA TRP A 79 -3.78 5.54 -5.82
C TRP A 79 -2.71 4.59 -6.33
N TYR A 80 -3.06 3.73 -7.27
CA TYR A 80 -2.10 2.77 -7.83
C TYR A 80 -0.93 3.47 -8.53
N ASP A 81 -1.21 4.47 -9.37
CA ASP A 81 -0.19 5.14 -10.18
C ASP A 81 0.69 6.08 -9.34
N VAL A 82 0.07 6.91 -8.50
CA VAL A 82 0.78 7.96 -7.76
C VAL A 82 1.44 7.42 -6.51
N ASN A 83 0.72 6.59 -5.73
CA ASN A 83 1.21 6.13 -4.43
C ASN A 83 1.93 4.79 -4.51
N TYR A 84 1.31 3.77 -5.09
CA TYR A 84 1.90 2.44 -5.11
C TYR A 84 3.09 2.34 -6.08
N LEU A 85 2.92 2.80 -7.33
CA LEU A 85 4.00 2.81 -8.33
C LEU A 85 4.93 4.01 -8.18
N GLY A 86 4.37 5.21 -7.98
CA GLY A 86 5.15 6.46 -7.92
C GLY A 86 5.76 6.79 -6.55
N GLY A 87 5.36 6.10 -5.48
CA GLY A 87 5.85 6.35 -4.12
C GLY A 87 5.47 7.72 -3.54
N GLN A 88 4.57 8.45 -4.18
CA GLN A 88 4.14 9.77 -3.72
C GLN A 88 2.98 9.66 -2.74
N PRO A 89 2.96 10.44 -1.65
CA PRO A 89 1.79 10.51 -0.79
C PRO A 89 0.62 11.13 -1.56
N LEU A 90 -0.59 10.60 -1.35
CA LEU A 90 -1.83 11.19 -1.82
C LEU A 90 -2.55 11.87 -0.66
N ALA A 91 -3.30 12.92 -0.98
CA ALA A 91 -4.26 13.50 -0.05
C ALA A 91 -5.25 12.41 0.44
N PRO A 92 -5.83 12.58 1.65
CA PRO A 92 -6.80 11.64 2.21
C PRO A 92 -7.90 11.27 1.21
N ALA A 93 -8.29 10.00 1.20
CA ALA A 93 -9.36 9.52 0.33
C ALA A 93 -10.73 10.02 0.81
N ASP A 94 -11.64 10.23 -0.13
CA ASP A 94 -13.06 10.35 0.16
C ASP A 94 -13.54 9.03 0.81
N PRO A 95 -14.29 9.07 1.93
CA PRO A 95 -14.75 7.85 2.61
C PRO A 95 -15.56 6.90 1.71
N ARG A 96 -16.26 7.45 0.71
CA ARG A 96 -17.03 6.67 -0.28
C ARG A 96 -16.15 5.77 -1.14
N ALA A 97 -14.84 6.03 -1.21
CA ALA A 97 -13.91 5.20 -1.97
C ALA A 97 -13.83 3.76 -1.46
N SER A 98 -14.25 3.49 -0.22
CA SER A 98 -14.34 2.14 0.36
C SER A 98 -15.54 1.33 -0.14
N GLN A 99 -16.47 1.93 -0.91
CA GLN A 99 -17.61 1.21 -1.47
C GLN A 99 -17.14 0.09 -2.41
N GLY A 100 -17.66 -1.11 -2.19
CA GLY A 100 -17.29 -2.30 -2.96
C GLY A 100 -15.96 -2.95 -2.55
N LEU A 101 -15.26 -2.41 -1.53
CA LEU A 101 -14.09 -3.07 -0.94
C LEU A 101 -14.50 -4.41 -0.32
N LEU A 102 -13.88 -5.49 -0.76
CA LEU A 102 -13.96 -6.79 -0.11
C LEU A 102 -12.65 -7.03 0.66
N THR A 103 -12.77 -7.55 1.88
CA THR A 103 -11.60 -7.87 2.73
C THR A 103 -11.71 -9.29 3.24
N THR A 104 -10.58 -9.98 3.25
CA THR A 104 -10.38 -11.27 3.93
C THR A 104 -9.03 -11.23 4.64
N GLN A 105 -8.73 -12.19 5.50
CA GLN A 105 -7.43 -12.29 6.17
C GLN A 105 -6.68 -13.51 5.69
N ALA A 106 -5.38 -13.36 5.46
CA ALA A 106 -4.52 -14.46 5.08
C ALA A 106 -4.18 -15.35 6.30
N ASP A 107 -4.08 -16.66 6.08
CA ASP A 107 -3.68 -17.63 7.11
C ASP A 107 -2.18 -17.52 7.46
N GLY A 108 -1.68 -18.39 8.36
CA GLY A 108 -0.27 -18.41 8.77
C GLY A 108 0.73 -18.69 7.63
N ASN A 109 0.27 -19.25 6.52
CA ASN A 109 1.05 -19.50 5.31
C ASN A 109 0.76 -18.48 4.21
N GLY A 110 0.07 -17.38 4.54
CA GLY A 110 -0.30 -16.33 3.60
C GLY A 110 -1.44 -16.71 2.64
N ASN A 111 -2.10 -17.85 2.80
CA ASN A 111 -3.20 -18.23 1.90
C ASN A 111 -4.45 -17.43 2.21
N PHE A 112 -5.20 -17.04 1.19
CA PHE A 112 -6.46 -16.31 1.33
C PHE A 112 -7.53 -16.84 0.38
N SER A 113 -8.78 -16.54 0.71
CA SER A 113 -9.94 -16.85 -0.13
C SER A 113 -11.02 -15.78 -0.06
N PHE A 114 -11.60 -15.47 -1.21
CA PHE A 114 -12.82 -14.71 -1.39
C PHE A 114 -13.88 -15.55 -2.11
N SER A 115 -15.13 -15.35 -1.72
CA SER A 115 -16.31 -15.95 -2.35
C SER A 115 -17.31 -14.87 -2.73
N ASN A 116 -18.19 -15.16 -3.69
CA ASN A 116 -19.24 -14.25 -4.16
C ASN A 116 -18.72 -12.89 -4.67
N VAL A 117 -17.56 -12.93 -5.31
CA VAL A 117 -16.91 -11.72 -5.85
C VAL A 117 -17.71 -11.22 -7.07
N PRO A 118 -18.16 -9.95 -7.07
CA PRO A 118 -18.80 -9.35 -8.23
C PRO A 118 -17.88 -9.29 -9.45
N PRO A 119 -18.40 -9.42 -10.68
CA PRO A 119 -17.57 -9.32 -11.87
C PRO A 119 -17.01 -7.90 -12.01
N GLY A 120 -15.76 -7.77 -12.47
CA GLY A 120 -15.11 -6.47 -12.60
C GLY A 120 -13.58 -6.54 -12.55
N LYS A 121 -12.95 -5.38 -12.64
CA LYS A 121 -11.49 -5.23 -12.43
C LYS A 121 -11.24 -4.75 -11.01
N TYR A 122 -10.21 -5.30 -10.37
CA TYR A 122 -9.88 -5.01 -8.98
C TYR A 122 -8.39 -4.80 -8.80
N PHE A 123 -8.02 -3.96 -7.84
CA PHE A 123 -6.73 -4.04 -7.18
C PHE A 123 -6.80 -5.08 -6.08
N LEU A 124 -6.07 -6.19 -6.28
CA LEU A 124 -5.77 -7.15 -5.22
C LEU A 124 -4.52 -6.65 -4.48
N SER A 125 -4.64 -6.38 -3.19
CA SER A 125 -3.53 -5.86 -2.40
C SER A 125 -3.47 -6.45 -0.99
N SER A 126 -2.28 -6.45 -0.41
CA SER A 126 -2.01 -6.84 0.97
C SER A 126 -0.66 -6.27 1.40
N THR A 127 -0.24 -6.57 2.62
CA THR A 127 1.04 -6.14 3.18
C THR A 127 1.84 -7.35 3.63
N VAL A 128 3.14 -7.35 3.36
CA VAL A 128 4.09 -8.32 3.91
C VAL A 128 5.18 -7.53 4.59
N ASN A 129 5.28 -7.64 5.91
CA ASN A 129 6.29 -6.95 6.70
C ASN A 129 7.08 -7.97 7.53
N TRP A 130 8.39 -7.74 7.69
CA TRP A 130 9.22 -8.51 8.60
C TRP A 130 10.31 -7.61 9.20
N GLN A 131 10.99 -8.12 10.24
CA GLN A 131 12.16 -7.47 10.83
C GLN A 131 13.42 -8.17 10.32
N ALA A 132 14.39 -7.40 9.84
CA ALA A 132 15.68 -7.92 9.39
C ALA A 132 16.83 -7.36 10.24
N PRO A 133 17.85 -8.18 10.57
CA PRO A 133 19.05 -7.70 11.24
C PRO A 133 19.80 -6.63 10.43
N SER A 134 20.31 -5.61 11.12
CA SER A 134 21.18 -4.57 10.60
C SER A 134 22.25 -4.20 11.63
N GLN A 135 23.22 -3.37 11.25
CA GLN A 135 24.24 -2.84 12.17
C GLN A 135 23.66 -1.98 13.32
N TYR A 136 22.41 -1.53 13.18
CA TYR A 136 21.71 -0.72 14.18
C TYR A 136 20.57 -1.46 14.89
N GLY A 137 20.53 -2.80 14.80
CA GLY A 137 19.46 -3.62 15.36
C GLY A 137 18.49 -4.12 14.28
N LEU A 138 17.23 -4.36 14.66
CA LEU A 138 16.19 -4.83 13.74
C LEU A 138 15.58 -3.66 12.96
N LEU A 139 15.53 -3.79 11.64
CA LEU A 139 14.86 -2.82 10.76
C LEU A 139 13.63 -3.45 10.10
N PRO A 140 12.52 -2.71 10.00
CA PRO A 140 11.37 -3.16 9.24
C PRO A 140 11.72 -3.25 7.75
N GLN A 141 11.23 -4.30 7.12
CA GLN A 141 11.37 -4.58 5.70
C GLN A 141 10.02 -5.02 5.14
N GLY A 142 9.91 -4.99 3.81
CA GLY A 142 8.71 -5.37 3.09
C GLY A 142 7.86 -4.17 2.69
N GLY A 143 6.54 -4.32 2.71
CA GLY A 143 5.60 -3.26 2.39
C GLY A 143 4.31 -3.78 1.75
N VAL A 144 3.62 -2.87 1.07
CA VAL A 144 2.40 -3.17 0.32
C VAL A 144 2.77 -3.88 -0.99
N ILE A 145 1.97 -4.88 -1.34
CA ILE A 145 1.98 -5.53 -2.65
C ILE A 145 0.58 -5.37 -3.23
N ALA A 146 0.51 -4.92 -4.47
CA ALA A 146 -0.74 -4.76 -5.19
C ALA A 146 -0.58 -5.19 -6.65
N LYS A 147 -1.66 -5.72 -7.23
CA LYS A 147 -1.76 -6.00 -8.66
C LYS A 147 -3.21 -5.85 -9.15
N VAL A 148 -3.37 -5.66 -10.45
CA VAL A 148 -4.68 -5.65 -11.10
C VAL A 148 -5.09 -7.07 -11.45
N ILE A 149 -6.34 -7.43 -11.14
CA ILE A 149 -6.96 -8.69 -11.55
C ILE A 149 -8.33 -8.41 -12.20
N THR A 150 -8.84 -9.38 -12.96
CA THR A 150 -10.20 -9.35 -13.51
C THR A 150 -10.97 -10.55 -12.99
N MET A 151 -12.17 -10.31 -12.48
CA MET A 151 -13.10 -11.32 -11.98
C MET A 151 -14.31 -11.42 -12.89
N SER A 152 -14.76 -12.65 -13.13
CA SER A 152 -15.95 -12.99 -13.88
C SER A 152 -16.87 -13.88 -13.05
N ASN A 153 -18.17 -13.84 -13.32
CA ASN A 153 -19.13 -14.72 -12.66
C ASN A 153 -18.81 -16.20 -12.92
N GLY A 154 -19.06 -17.05 -11.92
CA GLY A 154 -18.82 -18.49 -11.97
C GLY A 154 -17.34 -18.90 -12.09
N THR A 155 -16.42 -17.94 -12.09
CA THR A 155 -14.98 -18.22 -12.24
C THR A 155 -14.34 -18.59 -10.92
N GLN A 156 -13.39 -19.54 -10.97
CA GLN A 156 -12.48 -19.84 -9.87
C GLN A 156 -11.08 -19.39 -10.28
N ALA A 157 -10.65 -18.26 -9.72
CA ALA A 157 -9.32 -17.71 -9.97
C ALA A 157 -8.36 -18.09 -8.84
N ARG A 158 -7.08 -18.25 -9.19
CA ARG A 158 -6.00 -18.42 -8.22
C ARG A 158 -4.90 -17.42 -8.52
N GLU A 159 -4.53 -16.61 -7.53
CA GLU A 159 -3.58 -15.50 -7.72
C GLU A 159 -2.48 -15.53 -6.66
N MET A 160 -1.22 -15.59 -7.11
CA MET A 160 -0.08 -15.33 -6.23
C MET A 160 0.13 -13.81 -6.14
N LEU A 161 0.09 -13.27 -4.92
CA LEU A 161 0.31 -11.86 -4.63
C LEU A 161 1.72 -11.70 -4.06
N THR A 162 2.67 -11.42 -4.94
CA THR A 162 4.09 -11.26 -4.64
C THR A 162 4.72 -10.24 -5.58
N LYS A 163 5.87 -9.70 -5.18
CA LYS A 163 6.78 -8.87 -5.98
C LYS A 163 8.21 -9.41 -5.87
#